data_AF-A0A366JSD0-F1
#
_entry.id   AF-A0A366JSD0-F1
#
_cell.length_a   1.000
_cell.length_b   1.000
_cell.length_c   1.000
_cell.angle_alpha   90.00
_cell.angle_beta   90.00
_cell.angle_gamma   90.00
#
_symmetry.space_group_name_H-M   'P 1'
#
loop_
_entity.id
_entity.type
_entity.pdbx_description
1 polymer ?
#
loop_
_entity_poly.entity_id
_entity_poly.type
_entity_poly.pdbx_seq_one_letter_code
_entity_poly.pdbx_strand_id
1 'polypeptide(L)'
;MKPAKIGIDAGGSLLKMAFEEQGQIHYKSYSIDELYSSMNWLKMTAADAPIALTGGKAEYLKNEFFQNSRIVPEFESSGMGASYFMKKDGLSYEKFLLISIGTGTSICLNSGGRISRVSGSGIGGGTLMGLGRLLTGEKDFSAFVSLACSGKAENADLMVKDIYAPFNSPIDGSLTASNFGKIKDDHVSKEDKAASLTNMIAETIVLLSTQASVQHQVGDIIYIGSTVQYNEPLKHLLKKYTSMLGKNPVFIQNGAYCGAIGAMLSL
;
A
#
# COMPACT_ATOMS: atom_id res chain seq x y z
N MET A 1 -16.63 25.65 -9.24
CA MET A 1 -15.94 26.66 -8.40
C MET A 1 -14.50 26.20 -8.22
N LYS A 2 -13.55 27.11 -7.96
CA LYS A 2 -12.11 26.76 -7.97
C LYS A 2 -11.68 26.16 -6.61
N PRO A 3 -10.81 25.13 -6.59
CA PRO A 3 -10.27 24.56 -5.35
C PRO A 3 -9.39 25.57 -4.60
N ALA A 4 -9.43 25.50 -3.27
CA ALA A 4 -8.70 26.37 -2.35
C ALA A 4 -7.28 25.88 -2.08
N LYS A 5 -7.06 24.56 -2.05
CA LYS A 5 -5.75 23.91 -1.88
C LYS A 5 -5.74 22.58 -2.63
N ILE A 6 -4.58 22.20 -3.16
CA ILE A 6 -4.41 20.91 -3.82
C ILE A 6 -3.11 20.26 -3.34
N GLY A 7 -3.22 18.99 -2.96
CA GLY A 7 -2.06 18.12 -2.75
C GLY A 7 -2.04 17.02 -3.79
N ILE A 8 -0.85 16.75 -4.35
CA ILE A 8 -0.66 15.73 -5.38
C ILE A 8 0.46 14.79 -4.95
N ASP A 9 0.17 13.49 -4.94
CA ASP A 9 1.16 12.42 -4.79
C ASP A 9 1.33 11.71 -6.13
N ALA A 10 2.47 11.96 -6.77
CA ALA A 10 2.84 11.43 -8.06
C ALA A 10 3.80 10.23 -7.89
N GLY A 11 3.20 9.07 -7.62
CA GLY A 11 3.92 7.81 -7.43
C GLY A 11 4.34 7.12 -8.73
N GLY A 12 4.85 5.89 -8.60
CA GLY A 12 5.33 5.08 -9.72
C GLY A 12 4.23 4.58 -10.66
N SER A 13 3.08 4.16 -10.11
CA SER A 13 1.98 3.57 -10.88
C SER A 13 0.71 4.40 -10.93
N LEU A 14 0.48 5.25 -9.94
CA LEU A 14 -0.76 6.01 -9.79
C LEU A 14 -0.46 7.42 -9.32
N LEU A 15 -1.16 8.39 -9.92
CA LEU A 15 -1.30 9.76 -9.44
C LEU A 15 -2.47 9.82 -8.45
N LYS A 16 -2.29 10.44 -7.29
CA LYS A 16 -3.36 10.70 -6.32
C LYS A 16 -3.43 12.19 -6.02
N MET A 17 -4.64 12.70 -5.89
CA MET A 17 -4.91 14.09 -5.64
C MET A 17 -5.92 14.26 -4.51
N ALA A 18 -5.68 15.27 -3.69
CA ALA A 18 -6.61 15.78 -2.70
C ALA A 18 -6.94 17.25 -3.06
N PHE A 19 -8.22 17.57 -3.10
CA PHE A 19 -8.73 18.91 -3.42
C PHE A 19 -9.54 19.42 -2.24
N GLU A 20 -9.28 20.63 -1.78
CA GLU A 20 -10.15 21.31 -0.82
C GLU A 20 -11.08 22.29 -1.56
N GLU A 21 -12.40 22.07 -1.46
CA GLU A 21 -13.44 22.93 -2.02
C GLU A 21 -14.52 23.19 -0.95
N GLN A 22 -14.76 24.45 -0.60
CA GLN A 22 -15.79 24.86 0.39
C GLN A 22 -15.69 24.13 1.75
N GLY A 23 -14.46 23.86 2.21
CA GLY A 23 -14.22 23.13 3.46
C GLY A 23 -14.47 21.62 3.38
N GLN A 24 -14.78 21.09 2.19
CA GLN A 24 -14.82 19.66 1.91
C GLN A 24 -13.57 19.22 1.15
N ILE A 25 -13.13 17.99 1.43
CA ILE A 25 -11.97 17.41 0.75
C ILE A 25 -12.44 16.31 -0.18
N HIS A 26 -12.04 16.41 -1.45
CA HIS A 26 -12.30 15.43 -2.49
C HIS A 26 -11.02 14.69 -2.87
N TYR A 27 -11.15 13.43 -3.26
CA TYR A 27 -10.03 12.56 -3.62
C TYR A 27 -10.20 12.05 -5.05
N LYS A 28 -9.11 12.06 -5.82
CA LYS A 28 -9.09 11.43 -7.14
C LYS A 28 -7.78 10.69 -7.37
N SER A 29 -7.86 9.61 -8.13
CA SER A 29 -6.71 8.82 -8.55
C SER A 29 -6.77 8.55 -10.04
N TYR A 30 -5.63 8.57 -10.70
CA TYR A 30 -5.48 8.34 -12.13
C TYR A 30 -4.31 7.38 -12.38
N SER A 31 -4.36 6.65 -13.50
CA SER A 31 -3.17 5.93 -13.95
C SER A 31 -2.04 6.92 -14.20
N ILE A 32 -0.80 6.49 -13.95
CA ILE A 32 0.35 7.31 -14.30
C ILE A 32 0.48 7.53 -15.81
N ASP A 33 -0.14 6.67 -16.63
CA ASP A 33 -0.22 6.82 -18.07
C ASP A 33 -1.07 8.03 -18.48
N GLU A 34 -1.99 8.46 -17.60
CA GLU A 34 -2.86 9.63 -17.78
C GLU A 34 -2.28 10.91 -17.16
N LEU A 35 -1.00 10.92 -16.80
CA LEU A 35 -0.39 12.04 -16.10
C LEU A 35 -0.55 13.34 -16.90
N TYR A 36 -0.17 13.36 -18.17
CA TYR A 36 -0.20 14.58 -18.99
C TYR A 36 -1.60 15.17 -19.12
N SER A 37 -2.59 14.33 -19.45
CA SER A 37 -3.99 14.77 -19.58
C SER A 37 -4.55 15.27 -18.25
N SER A 38 -4.25 14.57 -17.15
CA SER A 38 -4.71 14.94 -15.80
C SER A 38 -4.11 16.25 -15.31
N MET A 39 -2.81 16.48 -15.55
CA MET A 39 -2.13 17.72 -15.13
C MET A 39 -2.54 18.92 -15.99
N ASN A 40 -2.75 18.73 -17.30
CA ASN A 40 -3.27 19.79 -18.18
C ASN A 40 -4.70 20.19 -17.78
N TRP A 41 -5.57 19.21 -17.52
CA TRP A 41 -6.92 19.47 -17.00
C TRP A 41 -6.86 20.27 -15.69
N LEU A 42 -5.96 19.89 -14.77
CA LEU A 42 -5.82 20.57 -13.49
C LEU A 42 -5.35 22.01 -13.67
N LYS A 43 -4.35 22.24 -14.53
CA LYS A 43 -3.82 23.58 -14.84
C LYS A 43 -4.91 24.50 -15.41
N MET A 44 -5.82 23.97 -16.22
CA MET A 44 -6.94 24.75 -16.77
C MET A 44 -8.04 25.05 -15.75
N THR A 45 -8.32 24.12 -14.84
CA THR A 45 -9.48 24.20 -13.93
C THR A 45 -9.15 24.83 -12.58
N ALA A 46 -7.89 24.80 -12.17
CA ALA A 46 -7.42 25.21 -10.84
C ALA A 46 -6.16 26.07 -10.87
N ALA A 47 -5.96 26.88 -11.93
CA ALA A 47 -4.73 27.64 -12.18
C ALA A 47 -4.22 28.48 -10.99
N ASP A 48 -5.11 29.01 -10.16
CA ASP A 48 -4.78 29.91 -9.05
C ASP A 48 -4.69 29.20 -7.69
N ALA A 49 -4.98 27.91 -7.64
CA ALA A 49 -4.96 27.17 -6.38
C ALA A 49 -3.50 26.90 -5.95
N PRO A 50 -3.14 27.09 -4.67
CA PRO A 50 -1.85 26.65 -4.16
C PRO A 50 -1.74 25.12 -4.26
N ILE A 51 -0.60 24.66 -4.78
CA ILE A 51 -0.31 23.24 -5.03
C ILE A 51 0.92 22.80 -4.23
N ALA A 52 0.78 21.68 -3.53
CA ALA A 52 1.89 20.95 -2.95
C ALA A 52 2.02 19.57 -3.60
N LEU A 53 3.25 19.17 -3.88
CA LEU A 53 3.60 17.96 -4.61
C LEU A 53 4.43 17.03 -3.72
N THR A 54 4.21 15.74 -3.88
CA THR A 54 5.02 14.68 -3.28
C THR A 54 5.09 13.45 -4.19
N GLY A 55 5.83 12.44 -3.77
CA GLY A 55 6.08 11.22 -4.54
C GLY A 55 7.22 11.37 -5.56
N GLY A 56 7.66 10.24 -6.12
CA GLY A 56 8.85 10.16 -6.96
C GLY A 56 8.83 11.00 -8.25
N LYS A 57 7.66 11.46 -8.72
CA LYS A 57 7.55 12.35 -9.89
C LYS A 57 7.27 13.82 -9.53
N ALA A 58 7.37 14.21 -8.26
CA ALA A 58 7.08 15.57 -7.82
C ALA A 58 7.94 16.64 -8.51
N GLU A 59 9.25 16.41 -8.66
CA GLU A 59 10.16 17.36 -9.32
C GLU A 59 9.79 17.58 -10.79
N TYR A 60 9.48 16.49 -11.49
CA TYR A 60 9.00 16.54 -12.86
C TYR A 60 7.71 17.36 -12.98
N LEU A 61 6.72 17.10 -12.11
CA LEU A 61 5.47 17.86 -12.10
C LEU A 61 5.68 19.35 -11.81
N LYS A 62 6.59 19.68 -10.90
CA LYS A 62 6.93 21.06 -10.57
C LYS A 62 7.49 21.79 -11.80
N ASN A 63 8.45 21.19 -12.49
CA ASN A 63 9.13 21.84 -13.61
C ASN A 63 8.22 22.01 -14.83
N GLU A 64 7.44 20.97 -15.15
CA GLU A 64 6.62 20.95 -16.37
C GLU A 64 5.26 21.66 -16.21
N PHE A 65 4.62 21.53 -15.05
CA PHE A 65 3.23 21.97 -14.87
C PHE A 65 3.06 23.08 -13.84
N PHE A 66 3.74 22.98 -12.69
CA PHE A 66 3.46 23.80 -11.50
C PHE A 66 4.73 24.41 -10.88
N GLN A 67 5.36 25.36 -11.57
CA GLN A 67 6.67 25.92 -11.20
C GLN A 67 6.70 26.56 -9.79
N ASN A 68 5.57 27.13 -9.36
CA ASN A 68 5.43 27.78 -8.05
C ASN A 68 4.98 26.81 -6.92
N SER A 69 4.87 25.51 -7.21
CA SER A 69 4.44 24.52 -6.21
C SER A 69 5.52 24.23 -5.17
N ARG A 70 5.07 23.81 -3.98
CA ARG A 70 5.92 23.30 -2.92
C ARG A 70 6.14 21.80 -3.13
N ILE A 71 7.37 21.31 -2.94
CA ILE A 71 7.64 19.87 -2.84
C ILE A 71 7.78 19.51 -1.37
N VAL A 72 7.15 18.40 -0.97
CA VAL A 72 7.20 17.85 0.37
C VAL A 72 7.73 16.41 0.29
N PRO A 73 8.64 15.99 1.17
CA PRO A 73 9.12 14.61 1.20
C PRO A 73 7.95 13.59 1.32
N GLU A 74 8.05 12.48 0.60
CA GLU A 74 6.98 11.46 0.50
C GLU A 74 6.63 10.84 1.84
N PHE A 75 7.64 10.51 2.65
CA PHE A 75 7.42 9.88 3.96
C PHE A 75 6.78 10.87 4.94
N GLU A 76 7.25 12.11 4.97
CA GLU A 76 6.63 13.18 5.77
C GLU A 76 5.18 13.40 5.39
N SER A 77 4.90 13.52 4.09
CA SER A 77 3.53 13.66 3.56
C SER A 77 2.67 12.46 3.96
N SER A 78 3.17 11.24 3.76
CA SER A 78 2.43 10.02 4.12
C SER A 78 2.14 9.94 5.63
N GLY A 79 3.08 10.32 6.48
CA GLY A 79 2.92 10.36 7.94
C GLY A 79 1.91 11.40 8.40
N MET A 80 1.96 12.60 7.83
CA MET A 80 0.98 13.66 8.11
C MET A 80 -0.43 13.24 7.67
N GLY A 81 -0.57 12.68 6.48
CA GLY A 81 -1.85 12.19 5.98
C GLY A 81 -2.40 11.02 6.80
N ALA A 82 -1.56 10.07 7.19
CA ALA A 82 -1.98 8.98 8.07
C ALA A 82 -2.49 9.53 9.42
N SER A 83 -1.76 10.46 10.03
CA SER A 83 -2.16 11.10 11.29
C SER A 83 -3.49 11.86 11.14
N TYR A 84 -3.69 12.57 10.04
CA TYR A 84 -4.94 13.26 9.72
C TYR A 84 -6.13 12.30 9.67
N PHE A 85 -6.01 11.21 8.91
CA PHE A 85 -7.10 10.26 8.77
C PHE A 85 -7.35 9.44 10.04
N MET A 86 -6.30 9.02 10.77
CA MET A 86 -6.46 8.36 12.07
C MET A 86 -7.25 9.24 13.03
N LYS A 87 -6.92 10.54 13.11
CA LYS A 87 -7.66 11.48 13.97
C LYS A 87 -9.13 11.60 13.56
N LYS A 88 -9.43 11.57 12.27
CA LYS A 88 -10.80 11.57 11.75
C LYS A 88 -11.57 10.30 12.15
N ASP A 89 -10.86 9.17 12.22
CA ASP A 89 -11.40 7.87 12.64
C ASP A 89 -11.41 7.70 14.18
N GLY A 90 -11.09 8.75 14.95
CA GLY A 90 -11.05 8.70 16.42
C GLY A 90 -9.83 7.95 16.98
N LEU A 91 -8.81 7.70 16.17
CA LEU A 91 -7.58 7.01 16.54
C LEU A 91 -6.45 8.00 16.79
N SER A 92 -5.63 7.74 17.81
CA SER A 92 -4.43 8.52 18.10
C SER A 92 -3.33 7.60 18.62
N TYR A 93 -2.23 7.51 17.88
CA TYR A 93 -1.05 6.75 18.26
C TYR A 93 0.16 7.67 18.22
N GLU A 94 0.88 7.79 19.34
CA GLU A 94 2.08 8.64 19.41
C GLU A 94 3.29 7.99 18.71
N LYS A 95 3.35 6.66 18.68
CA LYS A 95 4.42 5.88 18.09
C LYS A 95 3.86 4.67 17.36
N PHE A 96 4.13 4.58 16.06
CA PHE A 96 3.58 3.52 15.21
C PHE A 96 4.45 3.24 13.99
N LEU A 97 4.28 2.06 13.39
CA LEU A 97 4.87 1.79 12.08
C LEU A 97 3.85 2.12 10.99
N LEU A 98 4.26 2.90 10.00
CA LEU A 98 3.51 3.16 8.78
C LEU A 98 4.06 2.29 7.65
N ILE A 99 3.23 1.37 7.17
CA ILE A 99 3.54 0.45 6.08
C ILE A 99 2.81 0.94 4.83
N SER A 100 3.55 1.58 3.93
CA SER A 100 3.02 2.08 2.67
C SER A 100 3.19 1.04 1.58
N ILE A 101 2.10 0.37 1.20
CA ILE A 101 2.07 -0.68 0.17
C ILE A 101 1.57 -0.04 -1.14
N GLY A 102 2.50 0.56 -1.88
CA GLY A 102 2.29 1.13 -3.20
C GLY A 102 2.82 0.20 -4.29
N THR A 103 3.57 0.74 -5.26
CA THR A 103 4.28 -0.06 -6.27
C THR A 103 5.28 -1.01 -5.61
N GLY A 104 6.09 -0.50 -4.67
CA GLY A 104 6.82 -1.30 -3.69
C GLY A 104 6.26 -1.09 -2.28
N THR A 105 7.01 -1.53 -1.26
CA THR A 105 6.64 -1.34 0.15
C THR A 105 7.69 -0.53 0.90
N SER A 106 7.26 0.52 1.60
CA SER A 106 8.09 1.29 2.53
C SER A 106 7.61 1.12 3.96
N ILE A 107 8.55 0.94 4.88
CA ILE A 107 8.29 0.77 6.32
C ILE A 107 8.90 1.97 7.03
N CYS A 108 8.05 2.80 7.61
CA CYS A 108 8.47 4.00 8.33
C CYS A 108 8.07 3.91 9.80
N LEU A 109 8.91 4.43 10.69
CA LEU A 109 8.60 4.66 12.08
C LEU A 109 8.11 6.09 12.23
N ASN A 110 6.90 6.27 12.75
CA ASN A 110 6.47 7.53 13.33
C ASN A 110 6.77 7.51 14.83
N SER A 111 7.46 8.55 15.33
CA SER A 111 7.76 8.75 16.74
C SER A 111 7.51 10.21 17.12
N GLY A 112 6.37 10.48 17.75
CA GLY A 112 6.01 11.84 18.17
C GLY A 112 5.86 12.82 17.00
N GLY A 113 5.32 12.34 15.87
CA GLY A 113 5.12 13.14 14.65
C GLY A 113 6.36 13.25 13.75
N ARG A 114 7.51 12.72 14.17
CA ARG A 114 8.68 12.57 13.30
C ARG A 114 8.62 11.22 12.61
N ILE A 115 8.63 11.24 11.28
CA ILE A 115 8.63 10.02 10.48
C ILE A 115 10.00 9.76 9.87
N SER A 116 10.48 8.52 10.00
CA SER A 116 11.73 8.07 9.38
C SER A 116 11.55 6.71 8.73
N ARG A 117 12.15 6.52 7.55
CA ARG A 117 12.13 5.22 6.88
C ARG A 117 13.14 4.29 7.56
N VAL A 118 12.66 3.15 8.04
CA VAL A 118 13.47 2.16 8.78
C VAL A 118 13.72 0.89 7.97
N SER A 119 12.86 0.59 7.00
CA SER A 119 13.02 -0.56 6.10
C SER A 119 12.18 -0.40 4.83
N GLY A 120 12.23 -1.37 3.93
CA GLY A 120 11.37 -1.48 2.77
C GLY A 120 11.74 -2.65 1.87
N SER A 121 10.92 -2.88 0.85
CA SER A 121 11.08 -3.96 -0.11
C SER A 121 10.53 -3.56 -1.48
N GLY A 122 11.08 -4.17 -2.54
CA GLY A 122 10.49 -4.10 -3.88
C GLY A 122 9.16 -4.86 -3.99
N ILE A 123 8.81 -5.69 -2.99
CA ILE A 123 7.58 -6.47 -2.95
C ILE A 123 6.40 -5.58 -2.57
N GLY A 124 5.50 -5.35 -3.51
CA GLY A 124 4.30 -4.54 -3.36
C GLY A 124 3.31 -4.77 -4.50
N GLY A 125 2.51 -3.75 -4.84
CA GLY A 125 1.51 -3.83 -5.91
C GLY A 125 2.12 -3.99 -7.31
N GLY A 126 3.33 -3.47 -7.53
CA GLY A 126 4.06 -3.69 -8.77
C GLY A 126 4.43 -5.16 -8.97
N THR A 127 4.88 -5.82 -7.89
CA THR A 127 5.13 -7.27 -7.88
C THR A 127 3.84 -8.06 -8.05
N LEU A 128 2.76 -7.67 -7.34
CA LEU A 128 1.45 -8.31 -7.45
C LEU A 128 0.98 -8.34 -8.91
N MET A 129 0.98 -7.19 -9.58
CA MET A 129 0.51 -7.10 -10.97
C MET A 129 1.50 -7.70 -11.96
N GLY A 130 2.82 -7.48 -11.77
CA GLY A 130 3.86 -8.00 -12.65
C GLY A 130 3.90 -9.53 -12.65
N LEU A 131 4.08 -10.14 -11.47
CA LEU A 131 4.09 -11.60 -11.33
C LEU A 131 2.69 -12.19 -11.54
N GLY A 132 1.64 -11.51 -11.09
CA GLY A 132 0.27 -11.95 -11.30
C GLY A 132 -0.06 -12.12 -12.78
N ARG A 133 0.38 -11.19 -13.62
CA ARG A 133 0.26 -11.31 -15.08
C ARG A 133 1.03 -12.50 -15.64
N LEU A 134 2.25 -12.76 -15.16
CA LEU A 134 3.03 -13.92 -15.61
C LEU A 134 2.37 -15.24 -15.21
N LEU A 135 1.77 -15.31 -14.02
CA LEU A 135 1.18 -16.54 -13.47
C LEU A 135 -0.23 -16.83 -14.00
N THR A 136 -1.02 -15.78 -14.27
CA THR A 136 -2.46 -15.91 -14.57
C THR A 136 -2.84 -15.40 -15.96
N GLY A 137 -2.01 -14.54 -16.55
CA GLY A 137 -2.32 -13.77 -17.75
C GLY A 137 -3.12 -12.48 -17.48
N GLU A 138 -3.60 -12.25 -16.26
CA GLU A 138 -4.43 -11.09 -15.95
C GLU A 138 -3.67 -9.78 -15.89
N LYS A 139 -4.29 -8.72 -16.42
CA LYS A 139 -3.73 -7.36 -16.47
C LYS A 139 -4.52 -6.37 -15.63
N ASP A 140 -5.79 -6.66 -15.39
CA ASP A 140 -6.66 -5.81 -14.58
C ASP A 140 -6.52 -6.17 -13.09
N PHE A 141 -6.40 -5.15 -12.25
CA PHE A 141 -6.23 -5.33 -10.81
C PHE A 141 -7.45 -5.99 -10.16
N SER A 142 -8.66 -5.58 -10.54
CA SER A 142 -9.90 -6.08 -9.95
C SER A 142 -10.14 -7.54 -10.35
N ALA A 143 -9.84 -7.88 -11.60
CA ALA A 143 -9.86 -9.26 -12.10
C ALA A 143 -8.86 -10.14 -11.35
N PHE A 144 -7.61 -9.67 -11.17
CA PHE A 144 -6.61 -10.39 -10.37
C PHE A 144 -7.08 -10.61 -8.92
N VAL A 145 -7.61 -9.58 -8.27
CA VAL A 145 -8.14 -9.69 -6.90
C VAL A 145 -9.29 -10.71 -6.83
N SER A 146 -10.13 -10.78 -7.85
CA SER A 146 -11.24 -11.75 -7.93
C SER A 146 -10.72 -13.19 -8.04
N LEU A 147 -9.67 -13.43 -8.83
CA LEU A 147 -8.99 -14.72 -8.89
C LEU A 147 -8.40 -15.10 -7.51
N ALA A 148 -7.67 -14.17 -6.89
CA ALA A 148 -7.05 -14.41 -5.59
C ALA A 148 -8.09 -14.71 -4.49
N CYS A 149 -9.28 -14.10 -4.57
CA CYS A 149 -10.39 -14.34 -3.64
C CYS A 149 -11.01 -15.75 -3.82
N SER A 150 -11.02 -16.26 -5.05
CA SER A 150 -11.65 -17.55 -5.40
C SER A 150 -10.70 -18.75 -5.22
N GLY A 151 -9.39 -18.48 -5.15
CA GLY A 151 -8.36 -19.50 -5.03
C GLY A 151 -8.03 -19.91 -3.59
N LYS A 152 -7.25 -20.97 -3.47
CA LYS A 152 -6.70 -21.48 -2.22
C LYS A 152 -5.18 -21.57 -2.32
N ALA A 153 -4.49 -20.72 -1.56
CA ALA A 153 -3.03 -20.69 -1.54
C ALA A 153 -2.43 -22.06 -1.20
N GLU A 154 -3.05 -22.84 -0.31
CA GLU A 154 -2.57 -24.18 0.08
C GLU A 154 -2.52 -25.21 -1.04
N ASN A 155 -3.19 -24.97 -2.18
CA ASN A 155 -3.08 -25.83 -3.36
C ASN A 155 -1.75 -25.61 -4.10
N ALA A 156 -1.16 -24.42 -3.99
CA ALA A 156 0.11 -24.06 -4.62
C ALA A 156 1.28 -24.00 -3.61
N ASP A 157 1.00 -23.64 -2.36
CA ASP A 157 1.98 -23.48 -1.29
C ASP A 157 2.25 -24.82 -0.58
N LEU A 158 3.54 -25.09 -0.31
CA LEU A 158 3.94 -26.19 0.56
C LEU A 158 3.78 -25.75 2.01
N MET A 159 2.89 -26.41 2.75
CA MET A 159 2.61 -26.10 4.15
C MET A 159 3.51 -26.94 5.06
N VAL A 160 3.73 -26.49 6.29
CA VAL A 160 4.52 -27.25 7.27
C VAL A 160 3.91 -28.63 7.53
N LYS A 161 2.58 -28.74 7.63
CA LYS A 161 1.88 -30.04 7.76
C LYS A 161 2.21 -31.02 6.65
N ASP A 162 2.50 -30.53 5.43
CA ASP A 162 2.79 -31.39 4.28
C ASP A 162 4.19 -32.02 4.38
N ILE A 163 5.12 -31.34 5.06
CA ILE A 163 6.50 -31.83 5.28
C ILE A 163 6.55 -32.88 6.39
N TYR A 164 5.81 -32.65 7.48
CA TYR A 164 5.88 -33.50 8.66
C TYR A 164 4.92 -34.69 8.64
N ALA A 165 4.00 -34.77 7.66
CA ALA A 165 3.06 -35.86 7.53
C ALA A 165 3.76 -37.24 7.47
N PRO A 166 3.22 -38.29 8.11
CA PRO A 166 1.97 -38.33 8.89
C PRO A 166 2.12 -37.92 10.37
N PHE A 167 3.27 -37.37 10.77
CA PHE A 167 3.58 -37.01 12.17
C PHE A 167 3.17 -35.57 12.51
N ASN A 168 3.22 -35.25 13.81
CA ASN A 168 2.97 -33.90 14.29
C ASN A 168 4.14 -32.96 13.97
N SER A 169 3.81 -31.74 13.53
CA SER A 169 4.78 -30.68 13.30
C SER A 169 5.22 -30.01 14.62
N PRO A 170 6.48 -29.56 14.75
CA PRO A 170 6.97 -28.80 15.91
C PRO A 170 6.42 -27.36 15.98
N ILE A 171 5.87 -26.85 14.88
CA ILE A 171 5.20 -25.54 14.79
C ILE A 171 3.81 -25.69 14.16
N ASP A 172 3.01 -24.64 14.12
CA ASP A 172 1.67 -24.68 13.51
C ASP A 172 1.75 -25.20 12.05
N GLY A 173 1.11 -26.33 11.80
CA GLY A 173 1.11 -27.00 10.49
C GLY A 173 0.40 -26.22 9.39
N SER A 174 -0.41 -25.22 9.74
CA SER A 174 -1.08 -24.32 8.80
C SER A 174 -0.18 -23.19 8.30
N LEU A 175 1.06 -23.07 8.82
CA LEU A 175 2.04 -22.12 8.31
C LEU A 175 2.61 -22.57 6.97
N THR A 176 2.92 -21.60 6.12
CA THR A 176 3.63 -21.84 4.87
C THR A 176 5.07 -22.23 5.16
N ALA A 177 5.52 -23.36 4.62
CA ALA A 177 6.92 -23.74 4.61
C ALA A 177 7.65 -23.20 3.37
N SER A 178 6.99 -23.24 2.20
CA SER A 178 7.49 -22.65 0.96
C SER A 178 6.34 -22.20 0.06
N ASN A 179 6.26 -20.91 -0.24
CA ASN A 179 5.32 -20.38 -1.24
C ASN A 179 5.61 -21.04 -2.60
N PHE A 180 4.55 -21.37 -3.34
CA PHE A 180 4.59 -22.08 -4.63
C PHE A 180 5.28 -23.46 -4.61
N GLY A 181 5.64 -24.00 -3.44
CA GLY A 181 6.44 -25.22 -3.32
C GLY A 181 5.74 -26.51 -3.77
N LYS A 182 4.41 -26.49 -4.01
CA LYS A 182 3.67 -27.62 -4.57
C LYS A 182 3.60 -27.63 -6.09
N ILE A 183 3.93 -26.51 -6.74
CA ILE A 183 3.85 -26.43 -8.21
C ILE A 183 4.95 -27.28 -8.82
N LYS A 184 4.57 -28.45 -9.34
CA LYS A 184 5.45 -29.37 -10.08
C LYS A 184 5.10 -29.43 -11.56
N ASP A 185 3.87 -29.07 -11.90
CA ASP A 185 3.30 -29.09 -13.25
C ASP A 185 2.20 -28.01 -13.38
N ASP A 186 1.59 -27.93 -14.56
CA ASP A 186 0.61 -26.91 -14.92
C ASP A 186 -0.82 -27.15 -14.37
N HIS A 187 -1.02 -28.15 -13.51
CA HIS A 187 -2.37 -28.47 -13.00
C HIS A 187 -2.91 -27.48 -11.96
N VAL A 188 -2.07 -26.59 -11.43
CA VAL A 188 -2.50 -25.56 -10.48
C VAL A 188 -3.26 -24.44 -11.21
N SER A 189 -4.47 -24.17 -10.73
CA SER A 189 -5.39 -23.17 -11.27
C SER A 189 -4.82 -21.75 -11.20
N LYS A 190 -5.36 -20.83 -12.00
CA LYS A 190 -4.94 -19.42 -11.99
C LYS A 190 -5.35 -18.74 -10.68
N GLU A 191 -6.50 -19.14 -10.15
CA GLU A 191 -7.06 -18.72 -8.88
C GLU A 191 -6.12 -19.09 -7.73
N ASP A 192 -5.67 -20.34 -7.66
CA ASP A 192 -4.73 -20.81 -6.63
C ASP A 192 -3.37 -20.11 -6.75
N LYS A 193 -2.88 -19.89 -7.97
CA LYS A 193 -1.66 -19.11 -8.22
C LYS A 193 -1.80 -17.66 -7.75
N ALA A 194 -2.94 -17.01 -8.01
CA ALA A 194 -3.22 -15.65 -7.55
C ALA A 194 -3.33 -15.57 -6.02
N ALA A 195 -3.98 -16.56 -5.40
CA ALA A 195 -4.10 -16.66 -3.94
C ALA A 195 -2.73 -16.87 -3.28
N SER A 196 -1.90 -17.77 -3.82
CA SER A 196 -0.53 -18.02 -3.35
C SER A 196 0.38 -16.78 -3.52
N LEU A 197 0.31 -16.08 -4.66
CA LEU A 197 1.04 -14.83 -4.84
C LEU A 197 0.65 -13.77 -3.80
N THR A 198 -0.66 -13.63 -3.55
CA THR A 198 -1.17 -12.69 -2.55
C THR A 198 -0.71 -13.09 -1.14
N ASN A 199 -0.69 -14.39 -0.83
CA ASN A 199 -0.19 -14.93 0.43
C ASN A 199 1.30 -14.63 0.64
N MET A 200 2.16 -14.93 -0.35
CA MET A 200 3.59 -14.65 -0.30
C MET A 200 3.89 -13.17 -0.06
N ILE A 201 3.17 -12.28 -0.73
CA ILE A 201 3.31 -10.82 -0.56
C ILE A 201 2.92 -10.41 0.86
N ALA A 202 1.78 -10.90 1.37
CA ALA A 202 1.33 -10.60 2.72
C ALA A 202 2.33 -11.09 3.78
N GLU A 203 2.75 -12.36 3.71
CA GLU A 203 3.71 -12.96 4.62
C GLU A 203 5.03 -12.18 4.65
N THR A 204 5.55 -11.83 3.47
CA THR A 204 6.81 -11.07 3.38
C THR A 204 6.69 -9.69 4.02
N ILE A 205 5.62 -8.95 3.72
CA ILE A 205 5.40 -7.61 4.30
C ILE A 205 5.21 -7.71 5.82
N VAL A 206 4.47 -8.71 6.30
CA VAL A 206 4.24 -8.89 7.74
C VAL A 206 5.52 -9.29 8.48
N LEU A 207 6.35 -10.16 7.91
CA LEU A 207 7.63 -10.52 8.50
C LEU A 207 8.56 -9.31 8.62
N LEU A 208 8.70 -8.51 7.56
CA LEU A 208 9.54 -7.30 7.56
C LEU A 208 9.02 -6.24 8.55
N SER A 209 7.71 -5.99 8.55
CA SER A 209 7.11 -5.02 9.47
C SER A 209 7.17 -5.47 10.94
N THR A 210 7.05 -6.78 11.19
CA THR A 210 7.19 -7.33 12.55
C THR A 210 8.63 -7.23 13.04
N GLN A 211 9.63 -7.46 12.19
CA GLN A 211 11.04 -7.26 12.57
C GLN A 211 11.32 -5.80 12.96
N ALA A 212 10.85 -4.84 12.15
CA ALA A 212 10.94 -3.42 12.48
C ALA A 212 10.19 -3.08 13.77
N SER A 213 9.03 -3.71 14.00
CA SER A 213 8.20 -3.51 15.20
C SER A 213 8.92 -3.98 16.46
N VAL A 214 9.60 -5.13 16.39
CA VAL A 214 10.41 -5.67 17.51
C VAL A 214 11.61 -4.75 17.77
N GLN A 215 12.36 -4.39 16.73
CA GLN A 215 13.53 -3.52 16.85
C GLN A 215 13.20 -2.17 17.49
N HIS A 216 12.06 -1.57 17.12
CA HIS A 216 11.67 -0.24 17.58
C HIS A 216 10.68 -0.27 18.76
N GLN A 217 10.30 -1.44 19.26
CA GLN A 217 9.34 -1.61 20.37
C GLN A 217 8.02 -0.87 20.10
N VAL A 218 7.36 -1.26 19.01
CA VAL A 218 6.09 -0.66 18.55
C VAL A 218 5.05 -1.76 18.37
N GLY A 219 3.86 -1.61 18.96
CA GLY A 219 2.76 -2.57 18.82
C GLY A 219 1.87 -2.33 17.59
N ASP A 220 1.68 -1.06 17.25
CA ASP A 220 0.72 -0.62 16.23
C ASP A 220 1.35 -0.53 14.84
N ILE A 221 0.75 -1.24 13.88
CA ILE A 221 1.19 -1.31 12.49
C ILE A 221 0.05 -0.82 11.60
N ILE A 222 0.25 0.33 10.99
CA ILE A 222 -0.73 1.03 10.16
C ILE A 222 -0.41 0.70 8.70
N TYR A 223 -1.37 0.09 8.00
CA TYR A 223 -1.26 -0.22 6.57
C TYR A 223 -1.98 0.82 5.73
N ILE A 224 -1.27 1.37 4.74
CA ILE A 224 -1.79 2.31 3.75
C ILE A 224 -1.34 1.94 2.33
N GLY A 225 -1.80 2.70 1.33
CA GLY A 225 -1.43 2.54 -0.07
C GLY A 225 -2.54 1.95 -0.93
N SER A 226 -2.44 2.18 -2.25
CA SER A 226 -3.47 1.77 -3.20
C SER A 226 -3.58 0.25 -3.36
N THR A 227 -2.52 -0.51 -3.10
CA THR A 227 -2.51 -1.98 -3.29
C THR A 227 -3.41 -2.70 -2.30
N VAL A 228 -3.61 -2.13 -1.10
CA VAL A 228 -4.56 -2.66 -0.10
C VAL A 228 -5.98 -2.13 -0.30
N GLN A 229 -6.16 -1.08 -1.12
CA GLN A 229 -7.47 -0.54 -1.43
C GLN A 229 -8.19 -1.49 -2.39
N TYR A 230 -9.40 -1.91 -2.03
CA TYR A 230 -10.20 -2.89 -2.78
C TYR A 230 -9.55 -4.27 -2.97
N ASN A 231 -8.53 -4.59 -2.16
CA ASN A 231 -7.87 -5.89 -2.16
C ASN A 231 -8.12 -6.61 -0.84
N GLU A 232 -9.36 -7.08 -0.67
CA GLU A 232 -9.79 -7.76 0.56
C GLU A 232 -8.98 -9.04 0.87
N PRO A 233 -8.57 -9.87 -0.10
CA PRO A 233 -7.68 -11.00 0.17
C PRO A 233 -6.36 -10.58 0.84
N LEU A 234 -5.66 -9.59 0.27
CA LEU A 234 -4.41 -9.07 0.86
C LEU A 234 -4.65 -8.46 2.24
N LYS A 235 -5.69 -7.64 2.38
CA LYS A 235 -6.05 -6.97 3.65
C LYS A 235 -6.36 -8.00 4.75
N HIS A 236 -7.10 -9.06 4.42
CA HIS A 236 -7.39 -10.14 5.35
C HIS A 236 -6.11 -10.85 5.82
N LEU A 237 -5.20 -11.17 4.89
CA LEU A 237 -3.94 -11.86 5.21
C LEU A 237 -3.00 -10.99 6.04
N LEU A 238 -2.84 -9.71 5.70
CA LEU A 238 -2.09 -8.74 6.50
C LEU A 238 -2.65 -8.67 7.92
N LYS A 239 -3.98 -8.56 8.08
CA LYS A 239 -4.63 -8.55 9.40
C LYS A 239 -4.36 -9.85 10.18
N LYS A 240 -4.56 -10.99 9.52
CA LYS A 240 -4.39 -12.33 10.12
C LYS A 240 -2.97 -12.53 10.64
N TYR A 241 -1.95 -12.36 9.80
CA TYR A 241 -0.58 -12.66 10.17
C TYR A 241 0.00 -11.63 11.16
N THR A 242 -0.37 -10.36 11.04
CA THR A 242 0.06 -9.33 12.00
C THR A 242 -0.50 -9.61 13.39
N SER A 243 -1.78 -10.00 13.49
CA SER A 243 -2.40 -10.37 14.77
C SER A 243 -1.79 -11.66 15.34
N MET A 244 -1.51 -12.65 14.48
CA MET A 244 -0.85 -13.90 14.85
C MET A 244 0.54 -13.67 15.47
N LEU A 245 1.26 -12.63 15.05
CA LEU A 245 2.55 -12.23 15.61
C LEU A 245 2.44 -11.25 16.80
N GLY A 246 1.25 -11.10 17.37
CA GLY A 246 1.00 -10.29 18.57
C GLY A 246 1.10 -8.78 18.33
N LYS A 247 0.87 -8.32 17.10
CA LYS A 247 0.86 -6.90 16.73
C LYS A 247 -0.55 -6.42 16.41
N ASN A 248 -0.78 -5.11 16.48
CA ASN A 248 -2.09 -4.50 16.20
C ASN A 248 -2.14 -3.98 14.76
N PRO A 249 -2.80 -4.67 13.81
CA PRO A 249 -2.98 -4.16 12.45
C PRO A 249 -4.08 -3.10 12.39
N VAL A 250 -3.73 -1.91 11.90
CA VAL A 250 -4.65 -0.80 11.69
C VAL A 250 -4.74 -0.48 10.20
N PHE A 251 -5.97 -0.35 9.69
CA PHE A 251 -6.25 0.11 8.33
C PHE A 251 -7.04 1.41 8.41
N ILE A 252 -6.64 2.38 7.60
CA ILE A 252 -7.22 3.72 7.61
C ILE A 252 -8.10 3.91 6.36
N GLN A 253 -9.28 4.49 6.53
CA GLN A 253 -10.11 4.86 5.39
C GLN A 253 -9.40 5.90 4.52
N ASN A 254 -9.40 5.72 3.20
CA ASN A 254 -8.68 6.58 2.25
C ASN A 254 -7.15 6.59 2.42
N GLY A 255 -6.56 5.56 3.04
CA GLY A 255 -5.11 5.47 3.25
C GLY A 255 -4.27 5.58 1.97
N ALA A 256 -4.82 5.29 0.80
CA ALA A 256 -4.16 5.50 -0.50
C ALA A 256 -3.86 6.99 -0.81
N TYR A 257 -4.54 7.92 -0.14
CA TYR A 257 -4.43 9.36 -0.34
C TYR A 257 -3.60 10.06 0.75
N CYS A 258 -2.96 9.32 1.66
CA CYS A 258 -2.14 9.91 2.74
C CYS A 258 -1.07 10.87 2.20
N GLY A 259 -0.32 10.48 1.16
CA GLY A 259 0.69 11.35 0.55
C GLY A 259 0.08 12.66 0.02
N ALA A 260 -1.00 12.56 -0.76
CA ALA A 260 -1.67 13.73 -1.32
C ALA A 260 -2.23 14.66 -0.22
N ILE A 261 -2.83 14.11 0.83
CA ILE A 261 -3.34 14.90 1.96
C ILE A 261 -2.21 15.56 2.74
N GLY A 262 -1.15 14.83 3.07
CA GLY A 262 -0.03 15.41 3.79
C GLY A 262 0.64 16.53 3.03
N ALA A 263 0.77 16.40 1.70
CA ALA A 263 1.23 17.48 0.84
C ALA A 263 0.28 18.70 0.94
N MET A 264 -1.03 18.50 0.79
CA MET A 264 -2.02 19.58 0.87
C MET A 264 -2.01 20.30 2.22
N LEU A 265 -1.86 19.57 3.33
CA LEU A 265 -1.80 20.12 4.69
C LEU A 265 -0.54 20.95 4.96
N SER A 266 0.47 20.87 4.09
CA SER A 266 1.70 21.68 4.19
C SER A 266 1.58 23.08 3.57
N LEU A 267 0.43 23.38 2.94
CA LEU A 267 0.05 24.69 2.38
C LEU A 267 -0.70 25.51 3.41
#